data_AF-A0A537IDH7-F1
#
_entry.id   AF-A0A537IDH7-F1
#
_cell.length_a   1.000
_cell.length_b   1.000
_cell.length_c   1.000
_cell.angle_alpha   90.00
_cell.angle_beta   90.00
_cell.angle_gamma   90.00
#
_symmetry.space_group_name_H-M   'P 1'
#
loop_
_entity.id
_entity.type
_entity.pdbx_description
1 polymer ?
#
loop_
_entity_poly.entity_id
_entity_poly.type
_entity_poly.pdbx_seq_one_letter_code
_entity_poly.pdbx_strand_id
1 'polypeptide(L)'
;MAGQLASRPLVVDMVCDVCRIEGFQVERELDEEDAKGPGPGHVSVIATRTEGDDKKQVAFECSESDQQIDTREIEAFRSRLRALRITNGVYVSPKGFTGSAEFVARKLGIELWDLSKLKERFEKISVKEKSRIPSTLPVSRALPERILSSHLENGRVLKPMGWPRLEYRPYYFAEFSIQGKKKALSGGVLVFDGVDGRVCDASMYHGELQGIPSTGFFVECLEIEPSTGSLPELPQEMEMKNTVAVASAGVSEDIIKQKVPQVLREDAKVDPESVNVSGISMLHVPIVTVELGGGQIAYKKIVQATTGKVIWDEAGKCSFCDHPSIAVCENCLRTTCNDHKRVCATCKRRVCEECSRVKGVLNKTVLCSSCDK
;
A
#
# COMPACT_ATOMS: atom_id res chain seq x y z
N MET A 1 -8.08 -29.82 -15.55
CA MET A 1 -9.37 -29.21 -15.19
C MET A 1 -9.06 -27.79 -14.77
N ALA A 2 -9.36 -26.81 -15.63
CA ALA A 2 -9.14 -25.40 -15.32
C ALA A 2 -10.20 -24.98 -14.31
N GLY A 3 -9.80 -24.78 -13.05
CA GLY A 3 -10.68 -24.18 -12.04
C GLY A 3 -11.04 -22.76 -12.50
N GLN A 4 -12.33 -22.48 -12.60
CA GLN A 4 -12.85 -21.12 -12.71
C GLN A 4 -12.34 -20.34 -11.51
N LEU A 5 -11.39 -19.42 -11.75
CA LEU A 5 -11.11 -18.32 -10.85
C LEU A 5 -12.43 -17.58 -10.63
N ALA A 6 -12.94 -17.56 -9.41
CA ALA A 6 -14.06 -16.71 -9.04
C ALA A 6 -13.64 -15.26 -9.32
N SER A 7 -14.20 -14.65 -10.37
CA SER A 7 -13.96 -13.26 -10.67
C SER A 7 -14.56 -12.42 -9.55
N ARG A 8 -13.75 -11.56 -8.92
CA ARG A 8 -14.25 -10.54 -7.99
C ARG A 8 -15.40 -9.76 -8.64
N PRO A 9 -16.49 -9.45 -7.91
CA PRO A 9 -17.61 -8.76 -8.51
C PRO A 9 -17.27 -7.30 -8.84
N LEU A 10 -16.92 -7.06 -10.10
CA LEU A 10 -16.47 -5.78 -10.65
C LEU A 10 -17.51 -4.67 -10.42
N VAL A 11 -18.80 -5.01 -10.44
CA VAL A 11 -19.89 -4.04 -10.28
C VAL A 11 -19.95 -3.48 -8.86
N VAL A 12 -19.76 -4.33 -7.85
CA VAL A 12 -19.81 -3.92 -6.43
C VAL A 12 -18.70 -2.92 -6.13
N ASP A 13 -17.50 -3.17 -6.65
CA ASP A 13 -16.35 -2.28 -6.46
C ASP A 13 -16.61 -0.90 -7.08
N MET A 14 -17.13 -0.86 -8.31
CA MET A 14 -17.49 0.40 -8.97
C MET A 14 -18.53 1.20 -8.19
N VAL A 15 -19.55 0.54 -7.64
CA VAL A 15 -20.61 1.18 -6.84
C VAL A 15 -20.04 1.75 -5.54
N CYS A 16 -19.19 0.99 -4.87
CA CYS A 16 -18.51 1.46 -3.66
C CYS A 16 -17.71 2.74 -3.94
N ASP A 17 -16.98 2.77 -5.05
CA ASP A 17 -16.17 3.93 -5.42
C ASP A 17 -17.02 5.16 -5.72
N VAL A 18 -18.10 5.00 -6.50
CA VAL A 18 -19.07 6.07 -6.74
C VAL A 18 -19.63 6.61 -5.43
N CYS A 19 -20.06 5.73 -4.51
CA CYS A 19 -20.63 6.15 -3.22
C CYS A 19 -19.62 6.92 -2.36
N ARG A 20 -18.38 6.44 -2.26
CA ARG A 20 -17.31 7.14 -1.53
C ARG A 20 -17.04 8.52 -2.10
N ILE A 21 -17.05 8.67 -3.42
CA ILE A 21 -16.84 9.94 -4.09
C ILE A 21 -18.00 10.90 -3.84
N GLU A 22 -19.23 10.39 -3.79
CA GLU A 22 -20.42 11.16 -3.40
C GLU A 22 -20.48 11.45 -1.88
N GLY A 23 -19.43 11.11 -1.12
CA GLY A 23 -19.28 11.45 0.29
C GLY A 23 -19.98 10.49 1.25
N PHE A 24 -20.29 9.26 0.81
CA PHE A 24 -20.82 8.21 1.69
C PHE A 24 -19.69 7.39 2.30
N GLN A 25 -19.86 6.99 3.56
CA GLN A 25 -19.18 5.84 4.16
C GLN A 25 -19.81 4.56 3.62
N VAL A 26 -19.00 3.57 3.27
CA VAL A 26 -19.45 2.37 2.55
C VAL A 26 -19.10 1.12 3.33
N GLU A 27 -20.11 0.33 3.65
CA GLU A 27 -20.00 -1.01 4.22
C GLU A 27 -20.36 -2.03 3.13
N ARG A 28 -19.47 -2.99 2.88
CA ARG A 28 -19.68 -4.09 1.93
C ARG A 28 -20.02 -5.34 2.72
N GLU A 29 -21.14 -5.98 2.41
CA GLU A 29 -21.37 -7.35 2.85
C GLU A 29 -20.93 -8.26 1.70
N LEU A 30 -19.82 -8.96 1.90
CA LEU A 30 -19.44 -10.07 1.02
C LEU A 30 -20.13 -11.32 1.57
N ASP A 31 -20.87 -12.03 0.72
CA ASP A 31 -21.34 -13.37 1.03
C ASP A 31 -20.12 -14.23 1.41
N GLU A 32 -19.99 -14.58 2.69
CA GLU A 32 -19.28 -15.80 3.05
C GLU A 32 -20.11 -16.95 2.49
N GLU A 33 -19.46 -17.89 1.78
CA GLU A 33 -20.05 -19.01 1.02
C GLU A 33 -20.88 -20.00 1.87
N ASP A 34 -21.91 -19.55 2.58
CA ASP A 34 -22.91 -20.44 3.15
C ASP A 34 -23.93 -20.79 2.06
N ALA A 35 -24.00 -22.09 1.75
CA ALA A 35 -24.80 -22.72 0.68
C ALA A 35 -26.33 -22.53 0.78
N LYS A 36 -26.80 -21.58 1.59
CA LYS A 36 -28.19 -21.13 1.69
C LYS A 36 -28.17 -19.67 1.26
N GLY A 37 -28.60 -19.40 0.02
CA GLY A 37 -28.54 -18.07 -0.61
C GLY A 37 -29.02 -16.90 0.27
N PRO A 38 -28.85 -15.66 -0.21
CA PRO A 38 -28.82 -14.45 0.61
C PRO A 38 -29.97 -14.41 1.61
N GLY A 39 -29.63 -14.33 2.89
CA GLY A 39 -30.60 -14.24 3.97
C GLY A 39 -31.54 -13.04 3.81
N PRO A 40 -32.68 -13.01 4.53
CA PRO A 40 -33.73 -12.00 4.36
C PRO A 40 -33.32 -10.54 4.66
N GLY A 41 -32.06 -10.28 5.03
CA GLY A 41 -31.50 -8.96 5.27
C GLY A 41 -30.24 -8.63 4.45
N HIS A 42 -29.81 -9.46 3.50
CA HIS A 42 -28.53 -9.24 2.82
C HIS A 42 -28.65 -8.25 1.63
N VAL A 43 -27.71 -7.32 1.52
CA VAL A 43 -27.56 -6.42 0.37
C VAL A 43 -26.08 -6.25 0.08
N SER A 44 -25.71 -6.08 -1.20
CA SER A 44 -24.29 -6.06 -1.59
C SER A 44 -23.51 -4.90 -0.94
N VAL A 45 -24.13 -3.72 -0.80
CA VAL A 45 -23.48 -2.53 -0.25
C VAL A 45 -24.48 -1.68 0.55
N ILE A 46 -24.05 -1.15 1.70
CA ILE A 46 -24.76 -0.10 2.44
C ILE A 46 -23.90 1.16 2.43
N ALA A 47 -24.44 2.25 1.89
CA ALA A 47 -23.81 3.56 1.89
C ALA A 47 -24.51 4.48 2.89
N THR A 48 -23.74 5.11 3.78
CA THR A 48 -24.22 5.99 4.84
C THR A 48 -23.59 7.37 4.72
N ARG A 49 -24.37 8.44 4.80
CA ARG A 49 -23.87 9.83 4.86
C ARG A 49 -24.60 10.60 5.94
N THR A 50 -23.84 11.30 6.78
CA THR A 50 -24.39 12.17 7.83
C THR A 50 -24.44 13.61 7.30
N GLU A 51 -25.61 14.23 7.33
CA GLU A 51 -25.82 15.63 6.95
C GLU A 51 -26.45 16.36 8.14
N GLY A 52 -25.63 17.03 8.95
CA GLY A 52 -26.09 17.61 10.22
C GLY A 52 -26.46 16.52 11.22
N ASP A 53 -27.67 16.58 11.77
CA ASP A 53 -28.20 15.56 12.69
C ASP A 53 -28.85 14.37 11.97
N ASP A 54 -29.06 14.46 10.65
CA ASP A 54 -29.73 13.43 9.86
C ASP A 54 -28.74 12.41 9.29
N LYS A 55 -29.02 11.12 9.53
CA LYS A 55 -28.29 9.99 8.92
C LYS A 55 -29.04 9.51 7.69
N LYS A 56 -28.49 9.73 6.50
CA LYS A 56 -28.99 9.16 5.24
C LYS A 56 -28.34 7.81 4.99
N GLN A 57 -29.16 6.79 4.73
CA GLN A 57 -28.70 5.47 4.34
C GLN A 57 -29.32 5.06 3.01
N VAL A 58 -28.51 4.41 2.19
CA VAL A 58 -28.89 3.86 0.88
C VAL A 58 -28.29 2.47 0.76
N ALA A 59 -29.13 1.47 0.46
CA ALA A 59 -28.66 0.12 0.19
C ALA A 59 -28.59 -0.13 -1.31
N PHE A 60 -27.59 -0.89 -1.74
CA PHE A 60 -27.37 -1.24 -3.13
C PHE A 60 -27.38 -2.77 -3.29
N GLU A 61 -28.13 -3.23 -4.28
CA GLU A 61 -28.06 -4.60 -4.79
C GLU A 61 -27.32 -4.59 -6.11
N CYS A 62 -26.25 -5.36 -6.23
CA CYS A 62 -25.42 -5.43 -7.43
C CYS A 62 -25.55 -6.81 -8.06
N SER A 63 -26.25 -6.90 -9.20
CA SER A 63 -26.36 -8.14 -9.96
C SER A 63 -25.33 -8.19 -11.07
N GLU A 64 -24.59 -9.30 -11.13
CA GLU A 64 -23.68 -9.65 -12.23
C GLU A 64 -24.28 -10.67 -13.19
N SER A 65 -25.61 -10.89 -13.11
CA SER A 65 -26.33 -11.79 -14.00
C SER A 65 -26.07 -11.42 -15.46
N ASP A 66 -25.98 -12.44 -16.31
CA ASP A 66 -25.90 -12.25 -17.75
C ASP A 66 -27.24 -11.88 -18.41
N GLN A 67 -28.31 -11.85 -17.62
CA GLN A 67 -29.68 -11.55 -18.06
C GLN A 67 -30.15 -10.18 -17.53
N GLN A 68 -31.16 -9.63 -18.21
CA GLN A 68 -31.87 -8.47 -17.69
C GLN A 68 -32.64 -8.83 -16.42
N ILE A 69 -32.65 -7.90 -15.48
CA ILE A 69 -33.33 -8.08 -14.20
C ILE A 69 -34.85 -8.03 -14.39
N ASP A 70 -35.52 -9.00 -13.79
CA ASP A 70 -36.97 -9.12 -13.86
C ASP A 70 -37.69 -8.47 -12.65
N THR A 71 -39.02 -8.50 -12.67
CA THR A 71 -39.83 -7.92 -11.59
C THR A 71 -39.60 -8.60 -10.23
N ARG A 72 -39.34 -9.91 -10.21
CA ARG A 72 -39.24 -10.69 -8.97
C ARG A 72 -38.00 -10.28 -8.18
N GLU A 73 -36.90 -10.02 -8.87
CA GLU A 73 -35.66 -9.55 -8.24
C GLU A 73 -35.84 -8.18 -7.57
N ILE A 74 -36.53 -7.25 -8.21
CA ILE A 74 -36.83 -5.92 -7.66
C ILE A 74 -37.73 -6.02 -6.42
N GLU A 75 -38.77 -6.87 -6.45
CA GLU A 75 -39.66 -7.10 -5.31
C GLU A 75 -38.96 -7.79 -4.14
N ALA A 76 -38.07 -8.75 -4.45
CA ALA A 76 -37.22 -9.39 -3.44
C ALA A 76 -36.29 -8.37 -2.77
N PHE A 77 -35.64 -7.50 -3.55
CA PHE A 77 -34.82 -6.42 -3.00
C PHE A 77 -35.63 -5.46 -2.13
N ARG A 78 -36.84 -5.08 -2.55
CA ARG A 78 -37.72 -4.24 -1.71
C ARG A 78 -38.04 -4.88 -0.37
N SER A 79 -38.22 -6.20 -0.35
CA SER A 79 -38.48 -6.95 0.88
C SER A 79 -37.27 -6.91 1.82
N ARG A 80 -36.05 -7.01 1.28
CA ARG A 80 -34.80 -6.87 2.05
C ARG A 80 -34.60 -5.46 2.61
N LEU A 81 -34.89 -4.41 1.82
CA LEU A 81 -34.87 -3.03 2.30
C LEU A 81 -35.80 -2.81 3.51
N ARG A 82 -37.01 -3.40 3.47
CA ARG A 82 -37.96 -3.33 4.59
C ARG A 82 -37.43 -4.06 5.82
N ALA A 83 -36.81 -5.23 5.65
CA ALA A 83 -36.21 -5.97 6.76
C ALA A 83 -35.09 -5.17 7.44
N LEU A 84 -34.28 -4.47 6.64
CA LEU A 84 -33.20 -3.59 7.11
C LEU A 84 -33.67 -2.24 7.65
N ARG A 85 -34.96 -1.90 7.52
CA ARG A 85 -35.52 -0.57 7.83
C ARG A 85 -34.86 0.58 7.05
N ILE A 86 -34.35 0.28 5.86
CA ILE A 86 -33.76 1.27 4.94
C ILE A 86 -34.83 1.67 3.91
N THR A 87 -35.05 2.97 3.75
CA THR A 87 -36.10 3.48 2.85
C THR A 87 -35.64 3.61 1.40
N ASN A 88 -34.36 4.00 1.20
CA ASN A 88 -33.76 4.25 -0.10
C ASN A 88 -32.97 3.02 -0.59
N GLY A 89 -33.25 2.58 -1.81
CA GLY A 89 -32.52 1.47 -2.42
C GLY A 89 -32.20 1.70 -3.88
N VAL A 90 -31.03 1.21 -4.30
CA VAL A 90 -30.55 1.24 -5.67
C VAL A 90 -30.31 -0.19 -6.15
N TYR A 91 -30.86 -0.57 -7.29
CA TYR A 91 -30.54 -1.84 -7.93
C TYR A 91 -29.61 -1.58 -9.12
N VAL A 92 -28.49 -2.28 -9.17
CA VAL A 92 -27.44 -2.11 -10.17
C VAL A 92 -27.34 -3.36 -11.03
N SER A 93 -27.45 -3.22 -12.35
CA SER A 93 -27.28 -4.31 -13.31
C SER A 93 -26.66 -3.81 -14.62
N PRO A 94 -25.46 -4.27 -15.00
CA PRO A 94 -24.85 -3.90 -16.27
C PRO A 94 -25.64 -4.35 -17.50
N LYS A 95 -26.43 -5.42 -17.39
CA LYS A 95 -27.28 -5.92 -18.48
C LYS A 95 -28.62 -5.18 -18.58
N GLY A 96 -28.94 -4.35 -17.59
CA GLY A 96 -30.15 -3.56 -17.53
C GLY A 96 -31.35 -4.32 -16.98
N PHE A 97 -32.54 -3.79 -17.26
CA PHE A 97 -33.80 -4.18 -16.63
C PHE A 97 -34.86 -4.42 -17.69
N THR A 98 -35.78 -5.34 -17.41
CA THR A 98 -36.98 -5.49 -18.25
C THR A 98 -37.91 -4.28 -18.04
N GLY A 99 -38.73 -3.90 -19.04
CA GLY A 99 -39.66 -2.77 -18.91
C GLY A 99 -40.69 -2.94 -17.78
N SER A 100 -41.03 -4.19 -17.42
CA SER A 100 -41.87 -4.48 -16.24
C SER A 100 -41.14 -4.22 -14.93
N ALA A 101 -39.86 -4.61 -14.84
CA ALA A 101 -39.03 -4.33 -13.68
C ALA A 101 -38.84 -2.82 -13.47
N GLU A 102 -38.62 -2.05 -14.54
CA GLU A 102 -38.53 -0.58 -14.47
C GLU A 102 -39.81 0.06 -13.94
N PHE A 103 -40.98 -0.38 -14.42
CA PHE A 103 -42.27 0.09 -13.94
C PHE A 103 -42.47 -0.20 -12.45
N VAL A 104 -42.12 -1.41 -12.01
CA VAL A 104 -42.26 -1.82 -10.60
C VAL A 104 -41.27 -1.11 -9.71
N ALA A 105 -40.01 -0.97 -10.12
CA ALA A 105 -39.00 -0.23 -9.37
C ALA A 105 -39.44 1.22 -9.11
N ARG A 106 -39.96 1.90 -10.14
CA ARG A 106 -40.52 3.26 -10.01
C ARG A 106 -41.67 3.31 -9.01
N LYS A 107 -42.59 2.34 -9.06
CA LYS A 107 -43.73 2.26 -8.12
C LYS A 107 -43.27 2.01 -6.68
N LEU A 108 -42.17 1.28 -6.49
CA LEU A 108 -41.63 0.93 -5.17
C LEU A 108 -40.63 1.95 -4.61
N GLY A 109 -40.26 2.96 -5.40
CA GLY A 109 -39.25 3.96 -5.05
C GLY A 109 -37.83 3.39 -5.05
N ILE A 110 -37.55 2.39 -5.88
CA ILE A 110 -36.20 1.82 -6.08
C ILE A 110 -35.58 2.52 -7.29
N GLU A 111 -34.38 3.05 -7.10
CA GLU A 111 -33.60 3.62 -8.19
C GLU A 111 -32.89 2.50 -8.97
N LEU A 112 -32.88 2.59 -10.30
CA LEU A 112 -32.21 1.61 -11.16
C LEU A 112 -30.97 2.23 -11.79
N TRP A 113 -29.86 1.51 -11.72
CA TRP A 113 -28.58 1.85 -12.34
C TRP A 113 -28.19 0.77 -13.34
N ASP A 114 -28.39 1.05 -14.62
CA ASP A 114 -27.86 0.24 -15.70
C ASP A 114 -26.40 0.63 -16.01
N LEU A 115 -25.76 -0.05 -16.96
CA LEU A 115 -24.38 0.28 -17.34
C LEU A 115 -24.23 1.73 -17.81
N SER A 116 -25.24 2.28 -18.50
CA SER A 116 -25.22 3.65 -19.01
C SER A 116 -25.20 4.67 -17.88
N LYS A 117 -26.06 4.50 -16.88
CA LYS A 117 -26.15 5.36 -15.71
C LYS A 117 -24.95 5.20 -14.77
N LEU A 118 -24.44 3.97 -14.63
CA LEU A 118 -23.21 3.71 -13.90
C LEU A 118 -22.04 4.46 -14.56
N LYS A 119 -21.91 4.39 -15.89
CA LYS A 119 -20.92 5.15 -16.66
C LYS A 119 -21.12 6.66 -16.50
N GLU A 120 -22.34 7.17 -16.59
CA GLU A 120 -22.64 8.60 -16.40
C GLU A 120 -22.19 9.08 -15.01
N ARG A 121 -22.57 8.35 -13.96
CA ARG A 121 -22.14 8.63 -12.58
C ARG A 121 -20.61 8.57 -12.46
N PHE A 122 -20.00 7.58 -13.11
CA PHE A 122 -18.55 7.42 -13.15
C PHE A 122 -17.83 8.49 -13.98
N GLU A 123 -18.48 9.09 -14.97
CA GLU A 123 -17.95 10.18 -15.78
C GLU A 123 -18.07 11.53 -15.08
N LYS A 124 -19.08 11.70 -14.22
CA LYS A 124 -19.23 12.86 -13.32
C LYS A 124 -18.16 12.90 -12.23
N ILE A 125 -17.52 11.77 -11.95
CA ILE A 125 -16.26 11.73 -11.19
C ILE A 125 -15.21 12.51 -12.00
N SER A 126 -14.76 13.65 -11.48
CA SER A 126 -13.83 14.51 -12.22
C SER A 126 -12.54 13.74 -12.56
N VAL A 127 -11.81 14.15 -13.61
CA VAL A 127 -10.52 13.54 -13.97
C VAL A 127 -9.49 13.61 -12.82
N LYS A 128 -9.66 14.53 -11.86
CA LYS A 128 -8.88 14.59 -10.60
C LYS A 128 -9.19 13.44 -9.63
N GLU A 129 -10.32 12.77 -9.79
CA GLU A 129 -10.82 11.72 -8.90
C GLU A 129 -10.75 10.32 -9.54
N LYS A 130 -10.61 10.20 -10.86
CA LYS A 130 -10.33 8.95 -11.57
C LYS A 130 -8.94 8.34 -11.23
N SER A 131 -8.09 9.10 -10.53
CA SER A 131 -6.79 8.68 -9.99
C SER A 131 -6.83 8.32 -8.50
N ARG A 132 -8.02 8.13 -7.92
CA ARG A 132 -8.21 7.66 -6.54
C ARG A 132 -7.80 6.20 -6.45
N ILE A 133 -6.63 5.96 -5.88
CA ILE A 133 -6.17 4.62 -5.52
C ILE A 133 -6.79 4.31 -4.14
N PRO A 134 -7.60 3.25 -3.99
CA PRO A 134 -8.17 2.89 -2.70
C PRO A 134 -7.08 2.57 -1.68
N SER A 135 -7.33 2.87 -0.41
CA SER A 135 -6.46 2.47 0.71
C SER A 135 -5.03 2.99 0.59
N THR A 136 -4.82 4.17 -0.01
CA THR A 136 -3.50 4.82 -0.05
C THR A 136 -3.12 5.43 1.29
N LEU A 137 -1.86 5.20 1.67
CA LEU A 137 -1.29 5.88 2.82
C LEU A 137 -0.72 7.25 2.43
N PRO A 138 -0.75 8.23 3.35
CA PRO A 138 -0.20 9.55 3.09
C PRO A 138 1.33 9.52 2.98
N VAL A 139 1.90 10.56 2.36
CA VAL A 139 3.34 10.80 2.35
C VAL A 139 3.71 11.67 3.54
N SER A 140 4.72 11.26 4.32
CA SER A 140 5.21 12.01 5.47
C SER A 140 5.79 13.36 5.05
N ARG A 141 5.48 14.41 5.80
CA ARG A 141 6.10 15.73 5.62
C ARG A 141 7.59 15.73 5.95
N ALA A 142 8.07 14.78 6.74
CA ALA A 142 9.49 14.64 7.08
C ALA A 142 10.30 13.94 5.96
N LEU A 143 9.64 13.43 4.91
CA LEU A 143 10.29 12.68 3.85
C LEU A 143 11.43 13.43 3.14
N PRO A 144 11.32 14.72 2.77
CA PRO A 144 12.42 15.42 2.08
C PRO A 144 13.70 15.39 2.93
N GLU A 145 13.57 15.61 4.24
CA GLU A 145 14.68 15.52 5.17
C GLU A 145 15.24 14.10 5.20
N ARG A 146 14.40 13.05 5.26
CA ARG A 146 14.86 11.64 5.27
C ARG A 146 15.57 11.22 3.99
N ILE A 147 15.16 11.75 2.84
CA ILE A 147 15.79 11.48 1.55
C ILE A 147 17.17 12.14 1.51
N LEU A 148 17.24 13.43 1.86
CA LEU A 148 18.45 14.26 1.74
C LEU A 148 19.43 14.07 2.90
N SER A 149 18.95 13.69 4.07
CA SER A 149 19.78 13.29 5.20
C SER A 149 20.27 11.86 4.97
N SER A 150 21.55 11.74 4.69
CA SER A 150 22.26 10.48 4.90
C SER A 150 22.86 10.51 6.32
N HIS A 151 23.03 9.35 6.93
CA HIS A 151 23.85 9.16 8.15
C HIS A 151 25.33 9.54 7.99
N LEU A 152 25.75 9.98 6.79
CA LEU A 152 27.11 10.38 6.45
C LEU A 152 27.42 11.81 6.92
N GLU A 153 28.58 12.00 7.55
CA GLU A 153 29.09 13.28 8.07
C GLU A 153 29.06 14.43 7.05
N ASN A 154 29.33 14.12 5.77
CA ASN A 154 29.31 15.06 4.66
C ASN A 154 28.34 14.61 3.54
N GLY A 155 27.24 13.96 3.92
CA GLY A 155 26.21 13.47 3.00
C GLY A 155 25.68 14.46 1.98
N ARG A 156 25.67 15.76 2.35
CA ARG A 156 25.23 16.88 1.50
C ARG A 156 26.03 17.01 0.20
N VAL A 157 27.18 16.36 0.10
CA VAL A 157 28.00 16.25 -1.12
C VAL A 157 27.28 15.44 -2.19
N LEU A 158 26.51 14.41 -1.82
CA LEU A 158 25.66 13.67 -2.74
C LEU A 158 24.45 14.53 -3.09
N LYS A 159 24.19 14.70 -4.38
CA LYS A 159 23.03 15.45 -4.88
C LYS A 159 22.07 14.49 -5.57
N PRO A 160 20.75 14.76 -5.53
CA PRO A 160 19.81 14.05 -6.38
C PRO A 160 20.24 14.15 -7.85
N MET A 161 20.40 13.01 -8.52
CA MET A 161 20.76 12.96 -9.94
C MET A 161 19.53 13.10 -10.86
N GLY A 162 18.33 13.03 -10.30
CA GLY A 162 17.07 13.21 -10.99
C GLY A 162 15.93 13.40 -10.00
N TRP A 163 14.72 13.50 -10.54
CA TRP A 163 13.51 13.59 -9.73
C TRP A 163 13.26 12.27 -8.99
N PRO A 164 12.92 12.30 -7.69
CA PRO A 164 12.49 11.11 -6.98
C PRO A 164 11.28 10.47 -7.69
N ARG A 165 11.23 9.15 -7.68
CA ARG A 165 10.12 8.36 -8.21
C ARG A 165 9.25 7.90 -7.05
N LEU A 166 7.96 8.20 -7.12
CA LEU A 166 6.98 7.76 -6.14
C LEU A 166 6.16 6.63 -6.74
N GLU A 167 6.19 5.46 -6.12
CA GLU A 167 5.35 4.34 -6.49
C GLU A 167 4.40 4.01 -5.32
N TYR A 168 3.11 4.01 -5.58
CA TYR A 168 2.13 3.43 -4.68
C TYR A 168 2.10 1.93 -4.90
N ARG A 169 2.69 1.19 -3.97
CA ARG A 169 2.84 -0.26 -4.08
C ARG A 169 1.86 -0.96 -3.14
N PRO A 170 1.09 -1.95 -3.60
CA PRO A 170 0.14 -2.66 -2.77
C PRO A 170 0.88 -3.57 -1.80
N TYR A 171 0.44 -3.62 -0.54
CA TYR A 171 0.89 -4.56 0.47
C TYR A 171 -0.32 -5.17 1.16
N TYR A 172 -0.28 -6.49 1.38
CA TYR A 172 -1.29 -7.21 2.14
C TYR A 172 -0.83 -7.42 3.56
N PHE A 173 -1.69 -7.07 4.51
CA PHE A 173 -1.48 -7.26 5.94
C PHE A 173 -2.42 -8.37 6.38
N ALA A 174 -1.86 -9.56 6.60
CA ALA A 174 -2.61 -10.75 6.93
C ALA A 174 -2.46 -11.06 8.43
N GLU A 175 -3.53 -10.84 9.17
CA GLU A 175 -3.60 -11.15 10.58
C GLU A 175 -3.82 -12.65 10.78
N PHE A 176 -3.05 -13.23 11.71
CA PHE A 176 -3.11 -14.64 11.99
C PHE A 176 -3.09 -14.92 13.50
N SER A 177 -3.64 -16.07 13.84
CA SER A 177 -3.60 -16.66 15.18
C SER A 177 -3.22 -18.13 15.08
N ILE A 178 -2.46 -18.61 16.07
CA ILE A 178 -2.02 -20.00 16.15
C ILE A 178 -2.71 -20.65 17.34
N GLN A 179 -3.51 -21.68 17.05
CA GLN A 179 -4.21 -22.46 18.06
C GLN A 179 -3.28 -23.53 18.65
N GLY A 180 -2.99 -23.44 19.94
CA GLY A 180 -2.36 -24.52 20.67
C GLY A 180 -3.40 -25.54 21.15
N LYS A 181 -2.97 -26.79 21.38
CA LYS A 181 -3.82 -27.89 21.89
C LYS A 181 -4.54 -27.59 23.23
N LYS A 182 -4.19 -26.52 23.94
CA LYS A 182 -4.83 -26.12 25.21
C LYS A 182 -5.09 -24.60 25.40
N LYS A 183 -4.74 -23.71 24.45
CA LYS A 183 -5.05 -22.26 24.38
C LYS A 183 -4.41 -21.64 23.12
N ALA A 184 -4.94 -20.52 22.61
CA ALA A 184 -4.27 -19.69 21.61
C ALA A 184 -2.95 -19.15 22.20
N LEU A 185 -1.81 -19.47 21.58
CA LEU A 185 -0.51 -19.17 22.19
C LEU A 185 0.23 -18.02 21.51
N SER A 186 -0.02 -17.76 20.22
CA SER A 186 0.62 -16.68 19.49
C SER A 186 -0.31 -16.12 18.41
N GLY A 187 -0.18 -14.82 18.13
CA GLY A 187 -0.91 -14.14 17.07
C GLY A 187 -0.18 -12.88 16.63
N GLY A 188 -0.37 -12.49 15.39
CA GLY A 188 0.37 -11.39 14.80
C GLY A 188 -0.10 -11.06 13.40
N VAL A 189 0.75 -10.35 12.66
CA VAL A 189 0.52 -9.97 11.28
C VAL A 189 1.73 -10.31 10.43
N LEU A 190 1.48 -10.84 9.24
CA LEU A 190 2.46 -10.97 8.16
C LEU A 190 2.15 -9.93 7.09
N VAL A 191 3.19 -9.26 6.61
CA VAL A 191 3.09 -8.29 5.52
C VAL A 191 3.66 -8.89 4.24
N PHE A 192 2.86 -8.91 3.19
CA PHE A 192 3.23 -9.42 1.87
C PHE A 192 3.31 -8.27 0.86
N ASP A 193 4.34 -8.26 0.02
CA ASP A 193 4.37 -7.41 -1.18
C ASP A 193 3.24 -7.86 -2.12
N GLY A 194 2.29 -6.97 -2.40
CA GLY A 194 1.14 -7.28 -3.24
C GLY A 194 1.48 -7.51 -4.71
N VAL A 195 2.70 -7.16 -5.16
CA VAL A 195 3.14 -7.36 -6.55
C VAL A 195 3.58 -8.81 -6.79
N ASP A 196 4.29 -9.43 -5.86
CA ASP A 196 4.87 -10.78 -6.04
C ASP A 196 4.54 -11.78 -4.92
N GLY A 197 3.86 -11.31 -3.86
CA GLY A 197 3.43 -12.11 -2.72
C GLY A 197 4.58 -12.62 -1.85
N ARG A 198 5.74 -11.97 -1.86
CA ARG A 198 6.83 -12.27 -0.91
C ARG A 198 6.55 -11.63 0.45
N VAL A 199 6.98 -12.29 1.52
CA VAL A 199 6.91 -11.73 2.88
C VAL A 199 7.96 -10.64 3.01
N CYS A 200 7.56 -9.46 3.46
CA CYS A 200 8.44 -8.30 3.62
C CYS A 200 8.60 -7.87 5.07
N ASP A 201 7.62 -8.16 5.91
CA ASP A 201 7.65 -7.77 7.32
C ASP A 201 6.70 -8.65 8.14
N ALA A 202 6.85 -8.62 9.45
CA ALA A 202 6.01 -9.33 10.39
C ALA A 202 6.09 -8.67 11.77
N SER A 203 5.03 -8.83 12.54
CA SER A 203 5.02 -8.47 13.96
C SER A 203 4.12 -9.40 14.74
N MET A 204 4.48 -9.65 15.99
CA MET A 204 3.68 -10.44 16.92
C MET A 204 2.88 -9.50 17.80
N TYR A 205 1.56 -9.68 17.82
CA TYR A 205 0.72 -9.03 18.83
C TYR A 205 0.90 -9.71 20.19
N HIS A 206 1.01 -11.04 20.19
CA HIS A 206 1.19 -11.87 21.39
C HIS A 206 2.01 -13.12 21.06
N GLY A 207 2.79 -13.59 22.03
CA GLY A 207 3.67 -14.74 21.86
C GLY A 207 4.95 -14.39 21.09
N GLU A 208 5.77 -15.41 20.83
CA GLU A 208 7.03 -15.26 20.08
C GLU A 208 7.09 -16.30 18.96
N LEU A 209 7.58 -15.89 17.80
CA LEU A 209 7.91 -16.76 16.68
C LEU A 209 9.33 -16.45 16.20
N GLN A 210 10.16 -17.48 16.09
CA GLN A 210 11.48 -17.36 15.50
C GLN A 210 11.39 -17.54 13.98
N GLY A 211 12.27 -16.89 13.23
CA GLY A 211 12.42 -17.09 11.78
C GLY A 211 11.57 -16.16 10.91
N ILE A 212 10.59 -15.46 11.47
CA ILE A 212 9.81 -14.46 10.72
C ILE A 212 10.58 -13.14 10.55
N PRO A 213 10.51 -12.49 9.38
CA PRO A 213 11.19 -11.22 9.14
C PRO A 213 10.53 -10.11 9.96
N SER A 214 11.26 -9.56 10.95
CA SER A 214 10.78 -8.46 11.80
C SER A 214 11.57 -7.18 11.52
N THR A 215 11.40 -6.63 10.32
CA THR A 215 12.09 -5.40 9.91
C THR A 215 11.45 -4.14 10.49
N GLY A 216 10.15 -4.21 10.79
CA GLY A 216 9.32 -3.10 11.24
C GLY A 216 9.06 -2.03 10.17
N PHE A 217 9.47 -2.24 8.91
CA PHE A 217 9.33 -1.24 7.85
C PHE A 217 7.88 -0.96 7.44
N PHE A 218 7.01 -1.97 7.54
CA PHE A 218 5.65 -1.91 7.02
C PHE A 218 4.59 -2.10 8.08
N VAL A 219 4.84 -2.86 9.15
CA VAL A 219 3.82 -3.12 10.18
C VAL A 219 3.25 -1.82 10.77
N GLU A 220 4.08 -0.80 11.01
CA GLU A 220 3.63 0.51 11.51
C GLU A 220 2.64 1.23 10.58
N CYS A 221 2.55 0.82 9.31
CA CYS A 221 1.58 1.37 8.37
C CYS A 221 0.13 1.01 8.74
N LEU A 222 -0.10 -0.06 9.51
CA LEU A 222 -1.43 -0.46 9.97
C LEU A 222 -2.09 0.56 10.89
N GLU A 223 -1.27 1.31 11.63
CA GLU A 223 -1.75 2.32 12.59
C GLU A 223 -2.11 3.65 11.90
N ILE A 224 -1.87 3.76 10.58
CA ILE A 224 -2.02 5.00 9.83
C ILE A 224 -3.29 4.93 9.00
N GLU A 225 -4.20 5.86 9.25
CA GLU A 225 -5.48 5.94 8.54
C GLU A 225 -5.26 6.21 7.03
N PRO A 226 -5.77 5.35 6.14
CA PRO A 226 -5.64 5.55 4.70
C PRO A 226 -6.46 6.75 4.22
N SER A 227 -5.82 7.68 3.52
CA SER A 227 -6.50 8.77 2.83
C SER A 227 -6.87 8.32 1.42
N THR A 228 -8.07 7.79 1.23
CA THR A 228 -8.58 7.46 -0.11
C THR A 228 -9.06 8.73 -0.80
N GLY A 229 -8.34 9.26 -1.80
CA GLY A 229 -8.77 10.53 -2.39
C GLY A 229 -7.69 11.32 -3.11
N SER A 230 -7.49 11.04 -4.40
CA SER A 230 -6.53 11.67 -5.32
C SER A 230 -5.06 11.49 -4.92
N LEU A 231 -4.15 11.66 -5.89
CA LEU A 231 -2.71 11.77 -5.60
C LEU A 231 -2.53 12.62 -4.33
N PRO A 232 -1.74 12.16 -3.34
CA PRO A 232 -1.54 12.90 -2.11
C PRO A 232 -1.13 14.33 -2.46
N GLU A 233 -1.58 15.31 -1.68
CA GLU A 233 -0.94 16.61 -1.71
C GLU A 233 0.50 16.43 -1.24
N LEU A 234 1.40 16.26 -2.21
CA LEU A 234 2.82 16.17 -1.95
C LEU A 234 3.28 17.51 -1.37
N PRO A 235 4.20 17.50 -0.38
CA PRO A 235 4.88 18.72 0.04
C PRO A 235 5.43 19.46 -1.18
N GLN A 236 5.39 20.79 -1.17
CA GLN A 236 5.83 21.61 -2.30
C GLN A 236 7.29 21.36 -2.66
N GLU A 237 8.10 20.94 -1.68
CA GLU A 237 9.50 20.54 -1.81
C GLU A 237 9.69 19.20 -2.58
N MET A 238 8.60 18.47 -2.80
CA MET A 238 8.55 17.12 -3.36
C MET A 238 7.56 17.04 -4.52
N GLU A 239 7.48 18.08 -5.34
CA GLU A 239 6.58 18.14 -6.49
C GLU A 239 6.93 17.04 -7.53
N MET A 240 6.34 15.85 -7.36
CA MET A 240 6.58 14.65 -8.19
C MET A 240 5.48 14.41 -9.23
N LYS A 241 4.80 15.47 -9.67
CA LYS A 241 3.57 15.39 -10.50
C LYS A 241 3.71 14.54 -11.77
N ASN A 242 4.95 14.31 -12.25
CA ASN A 242 5.24 13.52 -13.44
C ASN A 242 5.90 12.15 -13.18
N THR A 243 6.11 11.73 -11.93
CA THR A 243 6.83 10.48 -11.59
C THR A 243 6.05 9.58 -10.64
N VAL A 244 4.75 9.81 -10.48
CA VAL A 244 3.89 8.96 -9.66
C VAL A 244 3.39 7.77 -10.46
N ALA A 245 3.64 6.58 -9.95
CA ALA A 245 3.13 5.32 -10.49
C ALA A 245 2.31 4.59 -9.42
N VAL A 246 1.46 3.68 -9.88
CA VAL A 246 0.70 2.76 -9.03
C VAL A 246 1.03 1.36 -9.51
N ALA A 247 1.60 0.54 -8.64
CA ALA A 247 1.88 -0.84 -8.99
C ALA A 247 0.57 -1.64 -8.90
N SER A 248 0.32 -2.50 -9.89
CA SER A 248 -0.81 -3.43 -9.82
C SER A 248 -0.52 -4.55 -8.83
N ALA A 249 -1.54 -4.97 -8.08
CA ALA A 249 -1.44 -6.19 -7.27
C ALA A 249 -1.31 -7.40 -8.21
N GLY A 250 -0.22 -8.15 -8.08
CA GLY A 250 0.04 -9.38 -8.82
C GLY A 250 -0.44 -10.64 -8.09
N VAL A 251 -0.84 -10.52 -6.82
CA VAL A 251 -1.45 -11.60 -6.03
C VAL A 251 -2.78 -11.15 -5.43
N SER A 252 -3.70 -12.10 -5.24
CA SER A 252 -5.01 -11.88 -4.60
C SER A 252 -4.97 -12.19 -3.11
N GLU A 253 -5.98 -11.71 -2.37
CA GLU A 253 -6.15 -12.01 -0.94
C GLU A 253 -6.26 -13.51 -0.68
N ASP A 254 -6.92 -14.29 -1.54
CA ASP A 254 -7.03 -15.75 -1.39
C ASP A 254 -5.67 -16.43 -1.46
N ILE A 255 -4.80 -15.98 -2.37
CA ILE A 255 -3.42 -16.47 -2.49
C ILE A 255 -2.65 -16.14 -1.21
N ILE A 256 -2.82 -14.93 -0.66
CA ILE A 256 -2.18 -14.55 0.60
C ILE A 256 -2.70 -15.40 1.77
N LYS A 257 -4.02 -15.61 1.85
CA LYS A 257 -4.66 -16.46 2.88
C LYS A 257 -4.08 -17.87 2.89
N GLN A 258 -3.86 -18.44 1.70
CA GLN A 258 -3.24 -19.76 1.53
C GLN A 258 -1.72 -19.77 1.81
N LYS A 259 -1.02 -18.66 1.56
CA LYS A 259 0.42 -18.52 1.81
C LYS A 259 0.77 -18.38 3.29
N VAL A 260 -0.08 -17.74 4.10
CA VAL A 260 0.22 -17.51 5.53
C VAL A 260 0.59 -18.79 6.29
N PRO A 261 -0.19 -19.90 6.23
CA PRO A 261 0.21 -21.15 6.87
C PRO A 261 1.49 -21.77 6.30
N GLN A 262 1.76 -21.59 5.00
CA GLN A 262 2.96 -22.12 4.34
C GLN A 262 4.22 -21.41 4.84
N VAL A 263 4.20 -20.08 4.88
CA VAL A 263 5.29 -19.24 5.41
C VAL A 263 5.57 -19.60 6.87
N LEU A 264 4.53 -19.69 7.70
CA LEU A 264 4.70 -20.01 9.12
C LEU A 264 5.24 -21.44 9.34
N ARG A 265 4.94 -22.38 8.42
CA ARG A 265 5.52 -23.72 8.44
C ARG A 265 7.00 -23.72 8.10
N GLU A 266 7.37 -23.02 7.03
CA GLU A 266 8.74 -22.99 6.51
C GLU A 266 9.67 -22.22 7.45
N ASP A 267 9.25 -21.03 7.88
CA ASP A 267 10.11 -20.10 8.62
C ASP A 267 10.04 -20.34 10.13
N ALA A 268 8.86 -20.65 10.66
CA ALA A 268 8.60 -20.74 12.10
C ALA A 268 8.25 -22.16 12.59
N LYS A 269 8.24 -23.17 11.70
CA LYS A 269 7.93 -24.59 12.02
C LYS A 269 6.56 -24.80 12.66
N VAL A 270 5.59 -23.96 12.30
CA VAL A 270 4.20 -24.05 12.78
C VAL A 270 3.43 -25.07 11.93
N ASP A 271 2.54 -25.82 12.55
CA ASP A 271 1.63 -26.73 11.82
C ASP A 271 0.56 -25.92 11.06
N PRO A 272 0.45 -26.02 9.72
CA PRO A 272 -0.51 -25.23 8.95
C PRO A 272 -1.96 -25.34 9.43
N GLU A 273 -2.37 -26.51 9.91
CA GLU A 273 -3.73 -26.77 10.41
C GLU A 273 -4.03 -26.03 11.72
N SER A 274 -3.01 -25.54 12.42
CA SER A 274 -3.16 -24.74 13.64
C SER A 274 -3.28 -23.24 13.38
N VAL A 275 -3.11 -22.81 12.13
CA VAL A 275 -3.09 -21.39 11.74
C VAL A 275 -4.48 -20.96 11.29
N ASN A 276 -5.00 -19.92 11.92
CA ASN A 276 -6.22 -19.25 11.49
C ASN A 276 -5.90 -17.83 11.03
N VAL A 277 -6.32 -17.47 9.81
CA VAL A 277 -6.17 -16.11 9.25
C VAL A 277 -7.45 -15.34 9.51
N SER A 278 -7.40 -14.37 10.43
CA SER A 278 -8.58 -13.64 10.91
C SER A 278 -8.99 -12.48 10.01
N GLY A 279 -8.05 -11.92 9.25
CA GLY A 279 -8.32 -10.79 8.38
C GLY A 279 -7.16 -10.52 7.42
N ILE A 280 -7.49 -9.99 6.25
CA ILE A 280 -6.51 -9.50 5.28
C ILE A 280 -6.96 -8.11 4.85
N SER A 281 -6.08 -7.14 4.99
CA SER A 281 -6.29 -5.80 4.45
C SER A 281 -5.21 -5.46 3.42
N MET A 282 -5.58 -4.70 2.39
CA MET A 282 -4.64 -4.21 1.38
C MET A 282 -4.47 -2.71 1.55
N LEU A 283 -3.22 -2.26 1.68
CA LEU A 283 -2.86 -0.84 1.68
C LEU A 283 -1.91 -0.54 0.52
N HIS A 284 -2.12 0.60 -0.14
CA HIS A 284 -1.17 1.14 -1.10
C HIS A 284 -0.17 2.02 -0.37
N VAL A 285 1.02 1.48 -0.15
CA VAL A 285 2.08 2.13 0.59
C VAL A 285 2.94 2.95 -0.39
N PRO A 286 3.13 4.26 -0.16
CA PRO A 286 4.01 5.08 -0.99
C PRO A 286 5.47 4.69 -0.76
N ILE A 287 6.15 4.34 -1.85
CA ILE A 287 7.57 4.01 -1.88
C ILE A 287 8.28 5.07 -2.73
N VAL A 288 9.28 5.73 -2.16
CA VAL A 288 10.07 6.72 -2.88
C VAL A 288 11.46 6.18 -3.18
N THR A 289 11.81 6.17 -4.46
CA THR A 289 13.15 5.83 -4.94
C THR A 289 13.85 7.08 -5.42
N VAL A 290 15.06 7.32 -4.92
CA VAL A 290 15.95 8.40 -5.36
C VAL A 290 17.32 7.85 -5.75
N GLU A 291 17.97 8.50 -6.69
CA GLU A 291 19.39 8.30 -7.00
C GLU A 291 20.18 9.52 -6.54
N LEU A 292 21.14 9.30 -5.64
CA LEU A 292 22.01 10.33 -5.05
C LEU A 292 23.42 10.13 -5.57
N GLY A 293 24.09 11.17 -6.06
CA GLY A 293 25.41 11.00 -6.63
C GLY A 293 25.95 12.20 -7.37
N GLY A 294 26.84 11.92 -8.32
CA GLY A 294 27.47 12.89 -9.20
C GLY A 294 28.47 12.22 -10.14
N GLY A 295 28.60 12.76 -11.35
CA GLY A 295 29.49 12.19 -12.38
C GLY A 295 29.08 10.77 -12.74
N GLN A 296 29.95 9.79 -12.47
CA GLN A 296 29.74 8.38 -12.80
C GLN A 296 29.28 7.52 -11.59
N ILE A 297 29.12 8.12 -10.41
CA ILE A 297 28.67 7.39 -9.22
C ILE A 297 27.24 7.80 -8.89
N ALA A 298 26.39 6.81 -8.72
CA ALA A 298 25.02 6.94 -8.25
C ALA A 298 24.77 5.92 -7.13
N TYR A 299 24.04 6.34 -6.10
CA TYR A 299 23.60 5.53 -4.98
C TYR A 299 22.07 5.54 -4.95
N LYS A 300 21.46 4.36 -5.05
CA LYS A 300 20.02 4.19 -4.91
C LYS A 300 19.61 4.18 -3.44
N LYS A 301 18.60 4.97 -3.12
CA LYS A 301 17.93 4.97 -1.81
C LYS A 301 16.43 4.78 -1.99
N ILE A 302 15.86 3.85 -1.22
CA ILE A 302 14.44 3.52 -1.22
C ILE A 302 13.88 3.80 0.17
N VAL A 303 12.83 4.61 0.24
CA VAL A 303 12.20 5.06 1.48
C VAL A 303 10.72 4.72 1.45
N GLN A 304 10.23 4.10 2.52
CA GLN A 304 8.81 3.97 2.79
C GLN A 304 8.29 5.35 3.21
N ALA A 305 7.48 5.98 2.37
CA ALA A 305 7.23 7.40 2.45
C ALA A 305 6.27 7.81 3.58
N THR A 306 5.44 6.89 4.09
CA THR A 306 4.47 7.20 5.16
C THR A 306 5.14 7.37 6.53
N THR A 307 6.07 6.48 6.88
CA THR A 307 6.82 6.52 8.15
C THR A 307 8.19 7.21 7.99
N GLY A 308 8.69 7.31 6.75
CA GLY A 308 10.03 7.83 6.45
C GLY A 308 11.15 6.82 6.70
N LYS A 309 10.82 5.54 6.93
CA LYS A 309 11.81 4.47 7.11
C LYS A 309 12.56 4.18 5.82
N VAL A 310 13.88 4.03 5.93
CA VAL A 310 14.75 3.70 4.80
C VAL A 310 14.76 2.19 4.63
N ILE A 311 14.16 1.71 3.55
CA ILE A 311 14.11 0.27 3.19
C ILE A 311 15.48 -0.16 2.63
N TRP A 312 16.11 0.72 1.83
CA TRP A 312 17.38 0.44 1.18
C TRP A 312 18.22 1.71 1.02
N ASP A 313 19.53 1.63 1.26
CA ASP A 313 20.47 2.72 1.04
C ASP A 313 21.83 2.17 0.60
N GLU A 314 22.14 2.28 -0.70
CA GLU A 314 23.43 1.85 -1.25
C GLU A 314 24.59 2.67 -0.68
N ALA A 315 24.34 3.92 -0.28
CA ALA A 315 25.37 4.74 0.33
C ALA A 315 25.65 4.32 1.78
N GLY A 316 24.89 3.37 2.36
CA GLY A 316 25.02 2.83 3.71
C GLY A 316 26.26 1.96 3.97
N LYS A 317 26.91 1.48 2.91
CA LYS A 317 28.11 0.63 2.99
C LYS A 317 29.33 1.35 2.45
N CYS A 318 30.50 1.04 3.01
CA CYS A 318 31.77 1.54 2.49
C CYS A 318 32.06 0.96 1.11
N SER A 319 32.66 1.74 0.22
CA SER A 319 33.02 1.27 -1.14
C SER A 319 34.26 0.37 -1.18
N PHE A 320 34.96 0.19 -0.05
CA PHE A 320 36.22 -0.55 0.06
C PHE A 320 36.11 -1.81 0.94
N CYS A 321 35.01 -1.92 1.71
CA CYS A 321 34.73 -3.04 2.61
C CYS A 321 33.24 -3.03 2.99
N ASP A 322 32.77 -4.05 3.71
CA ASP A 322 31.36 -4.14 4.11
C ASP A 322 30.98 -3.35 5.37
N HIS A 323 31.90 -2.59 5.97
CA HIS A 323 31.61 -1.77 7.15
C HIS A 323 30.62 -0.62 6.82
N PRO A 324 29.80 -0.20 7.79
CA PRO A 324 28.94 0.96 7.64
C PRO A 324 29.73 2.20 7.22
N SER A 325 29.23 2.89 6.22
CA SER A 325 29.78 4.15 5.78
C SER A 325 29.47 5.27 6.78
N ILE A 326 30.40 6.21 6.90
CA ILE A 326 30.25 7.40 7.74
C ILE A 326 30.53 8.70 6.98
N ALA A 327 31.13 8.62 5.79
CA ALA A 327 31.49 9.77 4.98
C ALA A 327 31.55 9.44 3.49
N VAL A 328 31.54 10.47 2.67
CA VAL A 328 31.74 10.43 1.21
C VAL A 328 33.07 11.07 0.88
N CYS A 329 33.84 10.46 -0.02
CA CYS A 329 35.04 11.08 -0.58
C CYS A 329 34.65 12.26 -1.46
N GLU A 330 35.08 13.47 -1.11
CA GLU A 330 34.75 14.70 -1.86
C GLU A 330 35.45 14.79 -3.22
N ASN A 331 36.36 13.87 -3.54
CA ASN A 331 37.06 13.81 -4.83
C ASN A 331 36.40 12.83 -5.81
N CYS A 332 36.06 11.62 -5.35
CA CYS A 332 35.54 10.55 -6.22
C CYS A 332 34.12 10.12 -5.89
N LEU A 333 33.49 10.69 -4.85
CA LEU A 333 32.14 10.40 -4.36
C LEU A 333 31.91 8.99 -3.79
N ARG A 334 32.96 8.17 -3.65
CA ARG A 334 32.88 6.87 -2.97
C ARG A 334 32.62 7.01 -1.47
N THR A 335 31.80 6.14 -0.91
CA THR A 335 31.51 6.05 0.53
C THR A 335 32.65 5.40 1.31
N THR A 336 32.88 5.86 2.53
CA THR A 336 34.01 5.44 3.38
C THR A 336 33.55 5.16 4.81
N CYS A 337 34.06 4.10 5.43
CA CYS A 337 33.96 3.83 6.87
C CYS A 337 35.09 4.55 7.62
N ASN A 338 35.19 4.35 8.94
CA ASN A 338 36.27 4.92 9.76
C ASN A 338 37.68 4.58 9.25
N ASP A 339 37.88 3.34 8.79
CA ASP A 339 39.21 2.85 8.41
C ASP A 339 39.68 3.38 7.06
N HIS A 340 38.74 3.66 6.14
CA HIS A 340 39.02 4.14 4.80
C HIS A 340 38.81 5.66 4.64
N LYS A 341 38.28 6.34 5.67
CA LYS A 341 38.15 7.79 5.71
C LYS A 341 39.49 8.44 6.02
N ARG A 342 39.83 9.49 5.27
CA ARG A 342 40.94 10.40 5.55
C ARG A 342 40.45 11.84 5.51
N VAL A 343 41.16 12.74 6.17
CA VAL A 343 40.87 14.18 6.17
C VAL A 343 42.12 14.91 5.68
N CYS A 344 41.98 15.71 4.63
CA CYS A 344 43.09 16.51 4.12
C CYS A 344 43.55 17.52 5.18
N ALA A 345 44.83 17.51 5.52
CA ALA A 345 45.40 18.38 6.54
C ALA A 345 45.23 19.87 6.20
N THR A 346 45.30 20.22 4.91
CA THR A 346 45.22 21.59 4.40
C THR A 346 43.78 22.11 4.29
N CYS A 347 42.93 21.44 3.50
CA CYS A 347 41.59 21.94 3.17
C CYS A 347 40.45 21.28 3.98
N LYS A 348 40.79 20.34 4.88
CA LYS A 348 39.84 19.60 5.73
C LYS A 348 38.76 18.78 4.99
N ARG A 349 38.85 18.65 3.66
CA ARG A 349 37.98 17.77 2.88
C ARG A 349 38.15 16.32 3.29
N ARG A 350 37.05 15.57 3.28
CA ARG A 350 37.06 14.12 3.50
C ARG A 350 37.38 13.43 2.18
N VAL A 351 38.39 12.56 2.19
CA VAL A 351 38.82 11.80 1.01
C VAL A 351 38.98 10.33 1.39
N CYS A 352 38.79 9.42 0.43
CA CYS A 352 39.13 8.02 0.61
C CYS A 352 40.64 7.83 0.55
N GLU A 353 41.10 6.65 0.97
CA GLU A 353 42.52 6.30 0.92
C GLU A 353 43.13 6.40 -0.48
N GLU A 354 42.42 5.96 -1.53
CA GLU A 354 42.89 6.04 -2.93
C GLU A 354 43.02 7.47 -3.45
N CYS A 355 42.21 8.41 -2.93
CA CYS A 355 42.23 9.82 -3.29
C CYS A 355 43.13 10.66 -2.38
N SER A 356 43.78 10.02 -1.40
CA SER A 356 44.65 10.65 -0.43
C SER A 356 46.11 10.28 -0.69
N ARG A 357 47.03 11.19 -0.37
CA ARG A 357 48.47 10.93 -0.36
C ARG A 357 49.03 11.28 1.01
N VAL A 358 49.93 10.44 1.49
CA VAL A 358 50.59 10.64 2.79
C VAL A 358 52.01 11.14 2.53
N LYS A 359 52.32 12.36 2.96
CA LYS A 359 53.67 12.94 2.93
C LYS A 359 54.32 12.90 4.31
N GLY A 360 55.64 12.75 4.36
CA GLY A 360 56.44 12.76 5.59
C GLY A 360 56.64 11.37 6.19
N VAL A 361 57.87 11.10 6.64
CA VAL A 361 58.28 9.80 7.22
C VAL A 361 57.91 9.72 8.71
N LEU A 362 58.22 10.77 9.48
CA LEU A 362 57.93 10.85 10.90
C LEU A 362 56.57 11.51 11.18
N ASN A 363 56.27 12.62 10.51
CA ASN A 363 55.01 13.35 10.63
C ASN A 363 54.14 13.13 9.38
N LYS A 364 53.42 12.00 9.36
CA LYS A 364 52.53 11.63 8.25
C LYS A 364 51.40 12.66 8.11
N THR A 365 51.46 13.45 7.03
CA THR A 365 50.46 14.44 6.67
C THR A 365 49.63 13.91 5.51
N VAL A 366 48.32 13.82 5.70
CA VAL A 366 47.41 13.37 4.64
C VAL A 366 46.97 14.57 3.80
N LEU A 367 47.13 14.49 2.48
CA LEU A 367 46.74 15.52 1.53
C LEU A 367 45.78 14.94 0.49
N CYS A 368 44.80 15.73 0.06
CA CYS A 368 43.98 15.38 -1.11
C CYS A 368 44.72 15.73 -2.42
N SER A 369 44.30 15.14 -3.53
CA SER A 369 44.90 15.38 -4.86
C SER A 369 45.00 16.85 -5.26
N SER A 370 44.08 17.72 -4.81
CA SER A 370 44.13 19.16 -5.12
C SER A 370 45.14 19.95 -4.29
N CYS A 371 45.49 19.44 -3.10
CA CYS A 371 46.46 20.06 -2.18
C CYS A 371 47.85 19.41 -2.25
N ASP A 372 47.96 18.26 -2.90
CA ASP A 372 49.24 17.61 -3.21
C ASP A 372 49.87 18.23 -4.48
N LYS A 373 50.15 19.52 -4.41
CA LYS A 373 50.91 20.25 -5.45
C LYS A 373 52.36 20.45 -5.03
#